data_AF-A0A367XMS3-F1
#
_entry.id   AF-A0A367XMS3-F1
#
_cell.length_a   1.000
_cell.length_b   1.000
_cell.length_c   1.000
_cell.angle_alpha   90.00
_cell.angle_beta   90.00
_cell.angle_gamma   90.00
#
_symmetry.space_group_name_H-M   'P 1'
#
loop_
_entity.id
_entity.type
_entity.pdbx_description
1 polymer ?
#
loop_
_entity_poly.entity_id
_entity_poly.type
_entity_poly.pdbx_seq_one_letter_code
_entity_poly.pdbx_strand_id
1 'polypeptide(L)'
;MSEVSTLTKSTTSVYAEPNAPTVNSITLLESFKDWWASPRCLMRESKSEGAGEESEELKLAKLRNRRIEYALFRTMLPKEIYLYEPGEPEQQKKHAIFGKLLDVKLEDGNTIHEFYLENNTDSKAEEQHIVVIHGYMAAMGYFIKNIEALIKIPGMRLHFIDLPGFGNSSRPKFPKEFLIDHTKLADKISQVLQIENWFIDKIENWRIERKITKFKLIGHSMGGYLSCCYLLKYNREKLVEDVILVSPMGTESSQASLINDKQYQVNLHNDPFGELHFETKEGEDIIVTEELTAFWKAIGQPKFPKSWIVEKLWSTNRSPFEILQCFGPFYSKILSFWSFKRFKNFGNDSDTTDMIRKLHNYSYSIFNQYQGSGEVATTRLINHEILAKLPICDRGLVEFFIDSDIRSLWVYGEKDWMNSNGGQYISEQINKRTHGLSDFEIVDNAGHHLYLDNPKAFNELVIDFFRLR
;
A
#
# COMPACT_ATOMS: atom_id res chain seq x y z
N MET A 1 26.48 60.32 33.05
CA MET A 1 26.13 60.74 31.67
C MET A 1 27.29 60.36 30.77
N SER A 2 26.98 59.69 29.66
CA SER A 2 27.72 59.66 28.38
C SER A 2 29.24 59.42 28.39
N GLU A 3 29.71 58.29 27.83
CA GLU A 3 30.23 58.18 26.45
C GLU A 3 31.09 56.92 26.22
N VAL A 4 30.69 56.17 25.18
CA VAL A 4 31.44 55.42 24.17
C VAL A 4 32.82 54.82 24.51
N SER A 5 32.91 53.49 24.41
CA SER A 5 34.10 52.80 23.87
C SER A 5 33.70 51.51 23.14
N THR A 6 34.10 51.45 21.88
CA THR A 6 33.94 50.38 20.88
C THR A 6 34.69 49.10 21.23
N LEU A 7 34.07 47.94 21.03
CA LEU A 7 34.77 46.68 20.79
C LEU A 7 34.09 45.89 19.66
N THR A 8 34.89 45.72 18.62
CA THR A 8 34.67 45.05 17.34
C THR A 8 34.29 43.58 17.52
N LYS A 9 33.13 43.17 17.02
CA LYS A 9 32.81 41.75 16.78
C LYS A 9 33.17 41.39 15.34
N SER A 10 34.19 40.57 15.22
CA SER A 10 34.55 39.80 14.03
C SER A 10 33.33 39.02 13.52
N THR A 11 32.86 39.37 12.32
CA THR A 11 31.91 38.57 11.53
C THR A 11 32.69 37.57 10.69
N THR A 12 32.81 36.34 11.18
CA THR A 12 33.06 35.18 10.30
C THR A 12 31.73 34.79 9.66
N SER A 13 31.47 35.30 8.46
CA SER A 13 30.41 34.80 7.59
C SER A 13 30.78 33.38 7.16
N VAL A 14 30.10 32.38 7.73
CA VAL A 14 30.06 31.04 7.17
C VAL A 14 29.34 31.17 5.82
N TYR A 15 30.09 31.02 4.74
CA TYR A 15 29.54 30.93 3.40
C TYR A 15 28.56 29.75 3.38
N ALA A 16 27.26 30.05 3.23
CA ALA A 16 26.28 29.05 2.88
C ALA A 16 26.66 28.50 1.50
N GLU A 17 26.87 27.19 1.40
CA GLU A 17 27.04 26.52 0.12
C GLU A 17 25.84 26.84 -0.78
N PRO A 18 26.05 27.03 -2.10
CA PRO A 18 24.95 27.25 -3.03
C PRO A 18 24.03 26.02 -3.01
N ASN A 19 22.75 26.25 -2.73
CA ASN A 19 21.69 25.23 -2.76
C ASN A 19 21.87 24.33 -3.99
N ALA A 20 22.17 23.05 -3.76
CA ALA A 20 22.17 22.05 -4.81
C ALA A 20 20.81 22.09 -5.54
N PRO A 21 20.77 21.96 -6.88
CA PRO A 21 19.52 22.03 -7.63
C PRO A 21 18.55 20.97 -7.12
N THR A 22 17.36 21.41 -6.67
CA THR A 22 16.31 20.51 -6.18
C THR A 22 15.82 19.63 -7.33
N VAL A 23 16.15 18.33 -7.30
CA VAL A 23 15.65 17.36 -8.26
C VAL A 23 14.19 17.06 -7.92
N ASN A 24 13.27 17.38 -8.83
CA ASN A 24 11.82 17.20 -8.62
C ASN A 24 11.22 16.05 -9.46
N SER A 25 12.01 15.40 -10.33
CA SER A 25 11.63 14.25 -11.16
C SER A 25 12.86 13.62 -11.83
N ILE A 26 12.70 12.42 -12.41
CA ILE A 26 13.73 11.85 -13.31
C ILE A 26 13.78 12.62 -14.63
N THR A 27 14.85 12.51 -15.42
CA THR A 27 14.96 13.07 -16.78
C THR A 27 14.07 12.32 -17.79
N LEU A 28 13.76 12.95 -18.95
CA LEU A 28 13.09 12.22 -20.04
C LEU A 28 13.90 11.01 -20.49
N LEU A 29 15.22 11.16 -20.65
CA LEU A 29 16.09 10.06 -21.06
C LEU A 29 16.02 8.86 -20.11
N GLU A 30 15.98 9.09 -18.78
CA GLU A 30 15.76 8.03 -17.80
C GLU A 30 14.39 7.36 -17.98
N SER A 31 13.32 8.14 -18.20
CA SER A 31 11.98 7.60 -18.45
C SER A 31 11.92 6.71 -19.71
N PHE A 32 12.61 7.10 -20.78
CA PHE A 32 12.75 6.27 -21.98
C PHE A 32 13.55 4.98 -21.71
N LYS A 33 14.62 5.07 -20.92
CA LYS A 33 15.41 3.90 -20.50
C LYS A 33 14.57 2.94 -19.66
N ASP A 34 13.80 3.45 -18.71
CA ASP A 34 12.90 2.66 -17.87
C ASP A 34 11.90 1.88 -18.71
N TRP A 35 11.27 2.54 -19.68
CA TRP A 35 10.32 1.89 -20.58
C TRP A 35 10.96 0.81 -21.44
N TRP A 36 12.14 1.10 -22.03
CA TRP A 36 12.83 0.12 -22.86
C TRP A 36 13.36 -1.09 -22.07
N ALA A 37 13.80 -0.86 -20.83
CA ALA A 37 14.33 -1.91 -19.95
C ALA A 37 13.23 -2.72 -19.23
N SER A 38 11.95 -2.33 -19.37
CA SER A 38 10.84 -3.00 -18.70
C SER A 38 10.56 -4.37 -19.36
N PRO A 39 10.59 -5.48 -18.59
CA PRO A 39 10.33 -6.80 -19.15
C PRO A 39 8.89 -6.92 -19.67
N ARG A 40 8.72 -7.13 -20.97
CA ARG A 40 7.39 -7.26 -21.59
C ARG A 40 6.64 -8.51 -21.14
N CYS A 41 7.34 -9.53 -20.65
CA CYS A 41 6.73 -10.73 -20.10
C CYS A 41 5.91 -10.45 -18.83
N LEU A 42 6.25 -9.41 -18.05
CA LEU A 42 5.48 -8.97 -16.88
C LEU A 42 4.22 -8.18 -17.25
N MET A 43 4.07 -7.80 -18.52
CA MET A 43 2.89 -7.12 -19.07
C MET A 43 1.82 -8.09 -19.59
N ARG A 44 1.85 -9.35 -19.14
CA ARG A 44 0.89 -10.40 -19.52
C ARG A 44 0.33 -11.10 -18.29
N GLU A 45 -0.83 -11.73 -18.45
CA GLU A 45 -1.45 -12.60 -17.44
C GLU A 45 -0.46 -13.70 -16.99
N SER A 46 -0.44 -14.00 -15.69
CA SER A 46 0.24 -15.18 -15.15
C SER A 46 -0.50 -16.44 -15.60
N LYS A 47 0.25 -17.45 -16.03
CA LYS A 47 -0.31 -18.74 -16.44
C LYS A 47 -0.77 -19.54 -15.20
N SER A 48 -1.94 -20.16 -15.26
CA SER A 48 -2.41 -21.13 -14.27
C SER A 48 -1.75 -22.50 -14.47
N GLU A 49 -1.90 -23.41 -13.49
CA GLU A 49 -1.40 -24.79 -13.60
C GLU A 49 -1.78 -25.48 -14.92
N GLY A 50 -0.85 -26.30 -15.43
CA GLY A 50 -0.97 -27.03 -16.70
C GLY A 50 -0.25 -26.42 -17.91
N ALA A 51 0.29 -25.20 -17.78
CA ALA A 51 0.87 -24.45 -18.91
C ALA A 51 2.41 -24.56 -19.09
N GLY A 52 3.04 -25.57 -18.48
CA GLY A 52 4.49 -25.79 -18.47
C GLY A 52 5.23 -25.00 -17.39
N GLU A 53 6.52 -25.29 -17.19
CA GLU A 53 7.39 -24.53 -16.29
C GLU A 53 7.38 -23.03 -16.62
N GLU A 54 7.53 -22.19 -15.59
CA GLU A 54 7.70 -20.75 -15.75
C GLU A 54 8.85 -20.47 -16.73
N SER A 55 8.64 -19.62 -17.73
CA SER A 55 9.69 -19.35 -18.71
C SER A 55 10.90 -18.69 -18.02
N GLU A 56 12.10 -19.01 -18.48
CA GLU A 56 13.33 -18.39 -17.96
C GLU A 56 13.30 -16.86 -18.07
N GLU A 57 12.67 -16.32 -19.12
CA GLU A 57 12.44 -14.87 -19.25
C GLU A 57 11.60 -14.30 -18.09
N LEU A 58 10.53 -14.99 -17.69
CA LEU A 58 9.67 -14.54 -16.59
C LEU A 58 10.37 -14.69 -15.24
N LYS A 59 11.12 -15.79 -15.01
CA LYS A 59 11.96 -15.98 -13.81
C LYS A 59 12.97 -14.85 -13.64
N LEU A 60 13.69 -14.50 -14.72
CA LEU A 60 14.67 -13.42 -14.73
C LEU A 60 14.02 -12.04 -14.50
N ALA A 61 12.84 -11.81 -15.07
CA ALA A 61 12.09 -10.57 -14.87
C ALA A 61 11.60 -10.41 -13.42
N LYS A 62 11.07 -11.46 -12.81
CA LYS A 62 10.71 -11.47 -11.38
C LYS A 62 11.93 -11.28 -10.48
N LEU A 63 13.05 -11.94 -10.79
CA LEU A 63 14.31 -11.75 -10.06
C LEU A 63 14.80 -10.29 -10.15
N ARG A 64 14.69 -9.65 -11.32
CA ARG A 64 15.01 -8.23 -11.49
C ARG A 64 14.17 -7.35 -10.56
N ASN A 65 12.85 -7.56 -10.50
CA ASN A 65 12.00 -6.76 -9.62
C ASN A 65 12.33 -6.98 -8.13
N ARG A 66 12.58 -8.23 -7.71
CA ARG A 66 13.04 -8.51 -6.35
C ARG A 66 14.39 -7.84 -6.02
N ARG A 67 15.31 -7.73 -6.99
CA ARG A 67 16.57 -6.98 -6.80
C ARG A 67 16.35 -5.48 -6.64
N ILE A 68 15.38 -4.89 -7.35
CA ILE A 68 14.99 -3.49 -7.17
C ILE A 68 14.47 -3.27 -5.74
N GLU A 69 13.59 -4.16 -5.28
CA GLU A 69 13.04 -4.12 -3.92
C GLU A 69 14.10 -4.35 -2.84
N TYR A 70 14.98 -5.34 -3.03
CA TYR A 70 16.14 -5.56 -2.16
C TYR A 70 17.02 -4.31 -2.06
N ALA A 71 17.30 -3.64 -3.18
CA ALA A 71 18.11 -2.43 -3.19
C ALA A 71 17.44 -1.28 -2.39
N LEU A 72 16.12 -1.13 -2.50
CA LEU A 72 15.34 -0.18 -1.69
C LEU A 72 15.48 -0.52 -0.20
N PHE A 73 15.15 -1.75 0.20
CA PHE A 73 15.16 -2.17 1.60
C PHE A 73 16.54 -2.14 2.22
N ARG A 74 17.58 -2.55 1.49
CA ARG A 74 18.96 -2.50 1.98
C ARG A 74 19.45 -1.07 2.19
N THR A 75 18.96 -0.12 1.39
CA THR A 75 19.28 1.31 1.55
C THR A 75 18.63 1.89 2.80
N MET A 76 17.39 1.46 3.08
CA MET A 76 16.58 2.03 4.16
C MET A 76 16.80 1.38 5.53
N LEU A 77 17.05 0.07 5.57
CA LEU A 77 17.20 -0.65 6.82
C LEU A 77 18.63 -0.50 7.37
N PRO A 78 18.83 -0.56 8.70
CA PRO A 78 20.16 -0.57 9.31
C PRO A 78 20.92 -1.87 8.99
N LYS A 79 22.27 -1.80 8.94
CA LYS A 79 23.13 -2.93 8.53
C LYS A 79 23.06 -4.15 9.45
N GLU A 80 22.63 -3.95 10.69
CA GLU A 80 22.40 -5.03 11.67
C GLU A 80 21.27 -5.98 11.28
N ILE A 81 20.30 -5.52 10.50
CA ILE A 81 19.27 -6.36 9.90
C ILE A 81 19.88 -6.94 8.61
N TYR A 82 20.21 -8.23 8.62
CA TYR A 82 20.76 -8.87 7.44
C TYR A 82 19.68 -9.14 6.39
N LEU A 83 19.88 -8.77 5.13
CA LEU A 83 18.93 -9.08 4.07
C LEU A 83 19.55 -10.12 3.14
N TYR A 84 18.86 -11.23 2.92
CA TYR A 84 19.31 -12.22 1.93
C TYR A 84 19.08 -11.66 0.53
N GLU A 85 20.13 -11.66 -0.29
CA GLU A 85 20.07 -11.16 -1.65
C GLU A 85 19.28 -12.11 -2.56
N PRO A 86 18.30 -11.61 -3.34
CA PRO A 86 17.54 -12.45 -4.25
C PRO A 86 18.41 -13.11 -5.32
N GLY A 87 18.25 -14.43 -5.47
CA GLY A 87 18.93 -15.23 -6.49
C GLY A 87 20.27 -15.82 -6.06
N GLU A 88 20.77 -15.47 -4.88
CA GLU A 88 21.96 -16.09 -4.30
C GLU A 88 21.60 -17.36 -3.51
N PRO A 89 22.48 -18.38 -3.46
CA PRO A 89 22.28 -19.55 -2.62
C PRO A 89 22.14 -19.15 -1.16
N GLU A 90 21.22 -19.79 -0.44
CA GLU A 90 21.03 -19.51 0.98
C GLU A 90 22.30 -19.86 1.76
N GLN A 91 22.92 -18.83 2.34
CA GLN A 91 24.14 -19.01 3.12
C GLN A 91 23.80 -19.77 4.41
N GLN A 92 24.63 -20.74 4.78
CA GLN A 92 24.47 -21.51 6.03
C GLN A 92 24.62 -20.65 7.29
N LYS A 93 25.13 -19.42 7.17
CA LYS A 93 25.32 -18.52 8.29
C LYS A 93 23.96 -18.04 8.80
N LYS A 94 23.64 -18.39 10.05
CA LYS A 94 22.47 -17.87 10.75
C LYS A 94 22.74 -16.45 11.23
N HIS A 95 21.87 -15.53 10.86
CA HIS A 95 21.88 -14.15 11.34
C HIS A 95 20.83 -13.99 12.45
N ALA A 96 21.15 -13.18 13.47
CA ALA A 96 20.24 -12.99 14.61
C ALA A 96 18.97 -12.22 14.21
N ILE A 97 19.10 -11.21 13.34
CA ILE A 97 17.96 -10.52 12.72
C ILE A 97 18.17 -10.56 11.21
N PHE A 98 17.17 -11.04 10.48
CA PHE A 98 17.26 -11.10 9.02
C PHE A 98 15.93 -10.88 8.30
N GLY A 99 16.01 -10.60 7.00
CA GLY A 99 14.86 -10.51 6.09
C GLY A 99 15.09 -11.24 4.76
N LYS A 100 14.00 -11.72 4.15
CA LYS A 100 13.98 -12.47 2.89
C LYS A 100 12.81 -12.02 2.02
N LEU A 101 13.06 -11.88 0.71
CA LEU A 101 12.02 -11.68 -0.30
C LEU A 101 11.63 -13.05 -0.87
N LEU A 102 10.40 -13.48 -0.58
CA LEU A 102 9.89 -14.81 -0.84
C LEU A 102 8.76 -14.76 -1.87
N ASP A 103 8.72 -15.76 -2.75
CA ASP A 103 7.57 -16.03 -3.61
C ASP A 103 6.92 -17.32 -3.09
N VAL A 104 5.91 -17.18 -2.24
CA VAL A 104 5.22 -18.32 -1.63
C VAL A 104 4.25 -18.89 -2.64
N LYS A 105 4.51 -20.10 -3.12
CA LYS A 105 3.65 -20.81 -4.07
C LYS A 105 2.40 -21.33 -3.36
N LEU A 106 1.24 -21.06 -3.94
CA LEU A 106 -0.06 -21.53 -3.48
C LEU A 106 -0.47 -22.83 -4.17
N GLU A 107 -1.52 -23.50 -3.66
CA GLU A 107 -2.08 -24.72 -4.23
C GLU A 107 -2.53 -24.56 -5.69
N ASP A 108 -3.04 -23.39 -6.07
CA ASP A 108 -3.50 -23.09 -7.43
C ASP A 108 -2.37 -22.71 -8.41
N GLY A 109 -1.11 -22.85 -7.96
CA GLY A 109 0.10 -22.54 -8.72
C GLY A 109 0.47 -21.05 -8.78
N ASN A 110 -0.35 -20.14 -8.26
CA ASN A 110 0.00 -18.73 -8.13
C ASN A 110 0.99 -18.50 -6.99
N THR A 111 1.58 -17.30 -6.93
CA THR A 111 2.48 -16.90 -5.84
C THR A 111 1.98 -15.66 -5.14
N ILE A 112 2.06 -15.66 -3.81
CA ILE A 112 2.03 -14.44 -2.99
C ILE A 112 3.47 -14.03 -2.74
N HIS A 113 3.82 -12.82 -3.19
CA HIS A 113 5.09 -12.21 -2.87
C HIS A 113 5.06 -11.70 -1.43
N GLU A 114 6.15 -11.93 -0.70
CA GLU A 114 6.26 -11.59 0.70
C GLU A 114 7.65 -11.07 1.05
N PHE A 115 7.71 -9.97 1.79
CA PHE A 115 8.90 -9.59 2.54
C PHE A 115 8.77 -10.10 3.98
N TYR A 116 9.50 -11.17 4.25
CA TYR A 116 9.54 -11.83 5.55
C TYR A 116 10.73 -11.32 6.36
N LEU A 117 10.52 -10.91 7.61
CA LEU A 117 11.61 -10.60 8.54
C LEU A 117 11.46 -11.34 9.86
N GLU A 118 12.59 -11.67 10.47
CA GLU A 118 12.66 -12.47 11.68
C GLU A 118 13.73 -11.96 12.65
N ASN A 119 13.39 -11.90 13.94
CA ASN A 119 14.31 -11.58 15.03
C ASN A 119 14.45 -12.74 16.03
N ASN A 120 15.65 -13.30 16.09
CA ASN A 120 16.08 -14.42 16.92
C ASN A 120 17.15 -14.02 17.95
N THR A 121 17.21 -12.75 18.33
CA THR A 121 18.20 -12.25 19.30
C THR A 121 17.99 -12.80 20.72
N ASP A 122 16.76 -13.12 21.10
CA ASP A 122 16.42 -13.78 22.36
C ASP A 122 15.71 -15.12 22.08
N SER A 123 16.33 -16.23 22.47
CA SER A 123 15.78 -17.57 22.29
C SER A 123 14.64 -17.90 23.26
N LYS A 124 14.40 -17.07 24.27
CA LYS A 124 13.28 -17.20 25.22
C LYS A 124 12.08 -16.36 24.84
N ALA A 125 12.22 -15.43 23.89
CA ALA A 125 11.10 -14.61 23.43
C ALA A 125 10.09 -15.49 22.69
N GLU A 126 8.80 -15.25 22.97
CA GLU A 126 7.72 -15.90 22.24
C GLU A 126 7.67 -15.38 20.80
N GLU A 127 7.39 -16.27 19.84
CA GLU A 127 7.24 -15.87 18.44
C GLU A 127 5.96 -15.05 18.25
N GLN A 128 6.12 -13.83 17.75
CA GLN A 128 5.00 -12.92 17.49
C GLN A 128 4.91 -12.62 16.00
N HIS A 129 3.87 -13.10 15.35
CA HIS A 129 3.60 -12.85 13.95
C HIS A 129 2.77 -11.58 13.75
N ILE A 130 3.24 -10.67 12.90
CA ILE A 130 2.45 -9.54 12.39
C ILE A 130 2.37 -9.66 10.87
N VAL A 131 1.14 -9.74 10.36
CA VAL A 131 0.85 -9.74 8.93
C VAL A 131 0.36 -8.37 8.50
N VAL A 132 0.95 -7.82 7.46
CA VAL A 132 0.64 -6.48 6.93
C VAL A 132 0.15 -6.61 5.49
N ILE A 133 -1.06 -6.10 5.25
CA ILE A 133 -1.76 -6.15 3.97
C ILE A 133 -1.97 -4.74 3.45
N HIS A 134 -1.38 -4.43 2.29
CA HIS A 134 -1.45 -3.11 1.67
C HIS A 134 -2.79 -2.86 0.94
N GLY A 135 -3.07 -1.60 0.61
CA GLY A 135 -4.26 -1.17 -0.12
C GLY A 135 -4.18 -1.30 -1.65
N TYR A 136 -5.28 -0.92 -2.32
CA TYR A 136 -5.26 -0.70 -3.77
C TYR A 136 -4.16 0.30 -4.10
N MET A 137 -3.46 0.09 -5.21
CA MET A 137 -2.43 1.02 -5.67
C MET A 137 -1.24 1.23 -4.71
N ALA A 138 -1.06 0.32 -3.77
CA ALA A 138 0.11 0.22 -2.92
C ALA A 138 0.82 -1.11 -3.15
N ALA A 139 1.94 -1.29 -2.46
CA ALA A 139 2.61 -2.56 -2.27
C ALA A 139 3.31 -2.57 -0.91
N MET A 140 3.82 -3.73 -0.50
CA MET A 140 4.50 -3.90 0.79
C MET A 140 5.62 -2.90 1.06
N GLY A 141 6.34 -2.46 0.03
CA GLY A 141 7.51 -1.60 0.18
C GLY A 141 7.21 -0.21 0.72
N TYR A 142 5.95 0.21 0.71
CA TYR A 142 5.52 1.47 1.32
C TYR A 142 5.51 1.42 2.85
N PHE A 143 5.60 0.26 3.49
CA PHE A 143 5.74 0.16 4.94
C PHE A 143 7.20 0.20 5.43
N ILE A 144 8.17 0.53 4.56
CA ILE A 144 9.60 0.41 4.87
C ILE A 144 10.04 1.18 6.12
N LYS A 145 9.43 2.33 6.40
CA LYS A 145 9.75 3.17 7.58
C LYS A 145 9.19 2.61 8.88
N ASN A 146 8.40 1.55 8.81
CA ASN A 146 7.75 0.91 9.95
C ASN A 146 8.50 -0.35 10.39
N ILE A 147 9.31 -0.92 9.49
CA ILE A 147 9.99 -2.20 9.69
C ILE A 147 10.98 -2.14 10.86
N GLU A 148 11.87 -1.15 10.88
CA GLU A 148 12.95 -1.10 11.88
C GLU A 148 12.42 -1.07 13.32
N ALA A 149 11.39 -0.25 13.57
CA ALA A 149 10.80 -0.10 14.90
C ALA A 149 10.16 -1.40 15.41
N LEU A 150 9.59 -2.21 14.51
CA LEU A 150 8.91 -3.44 14.84
C LEU A 150 9.86 -4.63 14.92
N ILE A 151 10.76 -4.80 13.94
CA ILE A 151 11.61 -6.00 13.85
C ILE A 151 12.67 -6.06 14.94
N LYS A 152 13.05 -4.92 15.54
CA LYS A 152 14.00 -4.89 16.66
C LYS A 152 13.47 -5.52 17.95
N ILE A 153 12.16 -5.77 18.03
CA ILE A 153 11.53 -6.43 19.16
C ILE A 153 11.88 -7.93 19.11
N PRO A 154 12.45 -8.52 20.18
CA PRO A 154 12.81 -9.94 20.20
C PRO A 154 11.60 -10.85 19.95
N GLY A 155 11.79 -11.95 19.21
CA GLY A 155 10.72 -12.90 18.86
C GLY A 155 9.82 -12.45 17.69
N MET A 156 10.03 -11.26 17.14
CA MET A 156 9.18 -10.73 16.07
C MET A 156 9.33 -11.51 14.75
N ARG A 157 8.20 -11.73 14.08
CA ARG A 157 8.04 -12.31 12.74
C ARG A 157 7.15 -11.37 11.92
N LEU A 158 7.74 -10.62 11.00
CA LEU A 158 6.99 -9.67 10.16
C LEU A 158 6.74 -10.28 8.78
N HIS A 159 5.49 -10.17 8.33
CA HIS A 159 5.03 -10.69 7.05
C HIS A 159 4.34 -9.57 6.28
N PHE A 160 5.07 -8.89 5.40
CA PHE A 160 4.46 -7.94 4.47
C PHE A 160 4.14 -8.66 3.17
N ILE A 161 2.87 -8.74 2.79
CA ILE A 161 2.44 -9.47 1.60
C ILE A 161 1.89 -8.53 0.53
N ASP A 162 2.20 -8.84 -0.73
CA ASP A 162 1.54 -8.20 -1.85
C ASP A 162 0.24 -8.94 -2.19
N LEU A 163 -0.86 -8.19 -2.31
CA LEU A 163 -2.16 -8.76 -2.65
C LEU A 163 -2.13 -9.46 -4.03
N PRO A 164 -2.96 -10.49 -4.25
CA PRO A 164 -3.15 -11.10 -5.57
C PRO A 164 -3.38 -10.06 -6.67
N GLY A 165 -2.58 -10.08 -7.73
CA GLY A 165 -2.67 -9.11 -8.82
C GLY A 165 -1.97 -7.77 -8.57
N PHE A 166 -1.31 -7.57 -7.42
CA PHE A 166 -0.58 -6.36 -7.06
C PHE A 166 0.89 -6.63 -6.75
N GLY A 167 1.70 -5.57 -6.65
CA GLY A 167 3.13 -5.67 -6.31
C GLY A 167 3.87 -6.70 -7.18
N ASN A 168 4.65 -7.57 -6.54
CA ASN A 168 5.33 -8.70 -7.20
C ASN A 168 4.57 -10.04 -7.12
N SER A 169 3.37 -10.07 -6.53
CA SER A 169 2.49 -11.24 -6.53
C SER A 169 2.02 -11.62 -7.93
N SER A 170 1.63 -12.89 -8.11
CA SER A 170 1.08 -13.37 -9.38
C SER A 170 -0.12 -12.55 -9.83
N ARG A 171 -0.26 -12.41 -11.15
CA ARG A 171 -1.35 -11.74 -11.85
C ARG A 171 -2.15 -12.73 -12.69
N PRO A 172 -2.80 -13.73 -12.08
CA PRO A 172 -3.61 -14.69 -12.82
C PRO A 172 -4.74 -13.99 -13.58
N LYS A 173 -5.27 -14.68 -14.59
CA LYS A 173 -6.49 -14.26 -15.27
C LYS A 173 -7.62 -14.10 -14.27
N PHE A 174 -8.34 -12.98 -14.35
CA PHE A 174 -9.54 -12.79 -13.56
C PHE A 174 -10.69 -13.64 -14.12
N PRO A 175 -11.47 -14.34 -13.27
CA PRO A 175 -12.59 -15.15 -13.73
C PRO A 175 -13.62 -14.31 -14.51
N LYS A 176 -14.01 -14.78 -15.70
CA LYS A 176 -14.88 -14.01 -16.61
C LYS A 176 -16.31 -13.89 -16.09
N GLU A 177 -16.76 -14.89 -15.33
CA GLU A 177 -18.03 -14.94 -14.63
C GLU A 177 -18.20 -13.76 -13.65
N PHE A 178 -17.11 -13.27 -13.07
CA PHE A 178 -17.11 -12.12 -12.16
C PHE A 178 -17.25 -10.77 -12.89
N LEU A 179 -17.24 -10.79 -14.23
CA LEU A 179 -17.41 -9.61 -15.07
C LEU A 179 -18.80 -9.50 -15.70
N ILE A 180 -19.66 -10.50 -15.48
CA ILE A 180 -21.01 -10.52 -16.03
C ILE A 180 -21.91 -9.64 -15.16
N ASP A 181 -22.54 -8.62 -15.76
CA ASP A 181 -23.50 -7.80 -15.03
C ASP A 181 -24.81 -8.58 -14.79
N HIS A 182 -25.21 -8.66 -13.52
CA HIS A 182 -26.45 -9.30 -13.12
C HIS A 182 -27.58 -8.28 -12.93
N THR A 183 -28.82 -8.70 -13.21
CA THR A 183 -30.01 -7.85 -12.98
C THR A 183 -30.56 -7.99 -11.57
N LYS A 184 -30.56 -9.22 -11.02
CA LYS A 184 -31.09 -9.50 -9.67
C LYS A 184 -30.10 -9.06 -8.59
N LEU A 185 -30.63 -8.45 -7.53
CA LEU A 185 -29.82 -7.96 -6.41
C LEU A 185 -29.03 -9.08 -5.71
N ALA A 186 -29.66 -10.23 -5.46
CA ALA A 186 -29.01 -11.38 -4.83
C ALA A 186 -27.79 -11.87 -5.63
N ASP A 187 -27.89 -11.90 -6.96
CA ASP A 187 -26.79 -12.32 -7.83
C ASP A 187 -25.64 -11.31 -7.82
N LYS A 188 -25.95 -9.99 -7.78
CA LYS A 188 -24.93 -8.94 -7.61
C LYS A 188 -24.19 -9.07 -6.28
N ILE A 189 -24.91 -9.31 -5.18
CA ILE A 189 -24.30 -9.52 -3.86
C ILE A 189 -23.41 -10.76 -3.88
N SER A 190 -23.93 -11.87 -4.40
CA SER A 190 -23.19 -13.13 -4.52
C SER A 190 -21.91 -12.96 -5.35
N GLN A 191 -21.96 -12.20 -6.45
CA GLN A 191 -20.79 -11.89 -7.26
C GLN A 191 -19.73 -11.14 -6.45
N VAL A 192 -20.09 -10.07 -5.72
CA VAL A 192 -19.11 -9.31 -4.92
C VAL A 192 -18.48 -10.20 -3.85
N LEU A 193 -19.26 -11.05 -3.16
CA LEU A 193 -18.76 -12.02 -2.19
C LEU A 193 -17.78 -13.03 -2.80
N GLN A 194 -18.05 -13.52 -4.02
CA GLN A 194 -17.15 -14.42 -4.73
C GLN A 194 -15.82 -13.74 -5.10
N ILE A 195 -15.85 -12.45 -5.45
CA ILE A 195 -14.66 -11.66 -5.75
C ILE A 195 -13.84 -11.39 -4.48
N GLU A 196 -14.49 -11.12 -3.35
CA GLU A 196 -13.81 -11.04 -2.05
C GLU A 196 -13.11 -12.34 -1.71
N ASN A 197 -13.83 -13.47 -1.81
CA ASN A 197 -13.29 -14.82 -1.61
C ASN A 197 -12.08 -15.07 -2.52
N TRP A 198 -12.12 -14.63 -3.77
CA TRP A 198 -10.99 -14.78 -4.68
C TRP A 198 -9.68 -14.19 -4.15
N PHE A 199 -9.75 -13.08 -3.39
CA PHE A 199 -8.60 -12.50 -2.69
C PHE A 199 -8.30 -13.20 -1.37
N ILE A 200 -9.27 -13.29 -0.48
CA ILE A 200 -9.03 -13.75 0.91
C ILE A 200 -8.68 -15.23 0.99
N ASP A 201 -9.13 -16.04 0.03
CA ASP A 201 -8.79 -17.46 -0.04
C ASP A 201 -7.31 -17.64 -0.38
N LYS A 202 -6.74 -16.75 -1.20
CA LYS A 202 -5.29 -16.75 -1.52
C LYS A 202 -4.45 -16.30 -0.34
N ILE A 203 -4.94 -15.34 0.44
CA ILE A 203 -4.30 -14.93 1.70
C ILE A 203 -4.32 -16.11 2.69
N GLU A 204 -5.44 -16.84 2.77
CA GLU A 204 -5.53 -18.03 3.62
C GLU A 204 -4.60 -19.15 3.17
N ASN A 205 -4.54 -19.43 1.86
CA ASN A 205 -3.62 -20.41 1.29
C ASN A 205 -2.17 -20.06 1.63
N TRP A 206 -1.80 -18.78 1.48
CA TRP A 206 -0.49 -18.28 1.88
C TRP A 206 -0.22 -18.52 3.38
N ARG A 207 -1.18 -18.22 4.26
CA ARG A 207 -1.05 -18.43 5.71
C ARG A 207 -0.79 -19.91 6.04
N ILE A 208 -1.54 -20.81 5.40
CA ILE A 208 -1.41 -22.27 5.57
C ILE A 208 -0.02 -22.74 5.11
N GLU A 209 0.42 -22.33 3.93
CA GLU A 209 1.77 -22.64 3.40
C GLU A 209 2.88 -22.12 4.31
N ARG A 210 2.68 -20.93 4.89
CA ARG A 210 3.58 -20.34 5.89
C ARG A 210 3.46 -20.93 7.28
N LYS A 211 2.48 -21.81 7.53
CA LYS A 211 2.20 -22.49 8.80
C LYS A 211 1.97 -21.53 9.96
N ILE A 212 1.36 -20.38 9.69
CA ILE A 212 1.09 -19.35 10.69
C ILE A 212 -0.25 -19.68 11.35
N THR A 213 -0.23 -20.13 12.60
CA THR A 213 -1.45 -20.53 13.32
C THR A 213 -2.11 -19.38 14.08
N LYS A 214 -1.32 -18.38 14.48
CA LYS A 214 -1.82 -17.18 15.17
C LYS A 214 -0.99 -15.96 14.78
N PHE A 215 -1.63 -14.83 14.53
CA PHE A 215 -0.96 -13.60 14.14
C PHE A 215 -1.78 -12.35 14.46
N LYS A 216 -1.10 -11.21 14.51
CA LYS A 216 -1.70 -9.87 14.56
C LYS A 216 -1.78 -9.32 13.14
N LEU A 217 -2.84 -8.57 12.84
CA LEU A 217 -3.11 -8.14 11.46
C LEU A 217 -3.13 -6.62 11.34
N ILE A 218 -2.44 -6.08 10.34
CA ILE A 218 -2.54 -4.69 9.92
C ILE A 218 -3.05 -4.65 8.49
N GLY A 219 -4.19 -4.01 8.25
CA GLY A 219 -4.77 -3.87 6.92
C GLY A 219 -4.94 -2.41 6.54
N HIS A 220 -4.36 -1.99 5.42
CA HIS A 220 -4.49 -0.62 4.90
C HIS A 220 -5.52 -0.52 3.77
N SER A 221 -6.41 0.48 3.81
CA SER A 221 -7.31 0.82 2.68
C SER A 221 -8.12 -0.39 2.19
N MET A 222 -8.02 -0.74 0.90
CA MET A 222 -8.63 -1.98 0.37
C MET A 222 -8.13 -3.25 1.11
N GLY A 223 -6.88 -3.28 1.54
CA GLY A 223 -6.34 -4.34 2.39
C GLY A 223 -7.01 -4.41 3.75
N GLY A 224 -7.44 -3.28 4.32
CA GLY A 224 -8.26 -3.22 5.54
C GLY A 224 -9.67 -3.79 5.31
N TYR A 225 -10.28 -3.46 4.17
CA TYR A 225 -11.55 -4.06 3.75
C TYR A 225 -11.47 -5.58 3.61
N LEU A 226 -10.47 -6.05 2.85
CA LEU A 226 -10.24 -7.49 2.64
C LEU A 226 -9.84 -8.20 3.95
N SER A 227 -9.14 -7.52 4.85
CA SER A 227 -8.83 -8.04 6.20
C SER A 227 -10.11 -8.32 6.99
N CYS A 228 -11.08 -7.41 6.97
CA CYS A 228 -12.37 -7.64 7.63
C CYS A 228 -13.13 -8.82 7.01
N CYS A 229 -13.16 -8.92 5.67
CA CYS A 229 -13.74 -10.07 4.97
C CYS A 229 -13.05 -11.39 5.34
N TYR A 230 -11.71 -11.38 5.41
CA TYR A 230 -10.91 -12.52 5.83
C TYR A 230 -11.28 -12.94 7.26
N LEU A 231 -11.37 -12.00 8.20
CA LEU A 231 -11.73 -12.27 9.58
C LEU A 231 -13.11 -12.92 9.69
N LEU A 232 -14.12 -12.35 9.02
CA LEU A 232 -15.50 -12.88 9.00
C LEU A 232 -15.59 -14.31 8.47
N LYS A 233 -14.71 -14.69 7.53
CA LYS A 233 -14.72 -16.03 6.92
C LYS A 233 -13.88 -17.04 7.69
N TYR A 234 -12.64 -16.68 8.02
CA TYR A 234 -11.60 -17.62 8.45
C TYR A 234 -11.27 -17.54 9.94
N ASN A 235 -11.60 -16.47 10.65
CA ASN A 235 -11.17 -16.30 12.04
C ASN A 235 -12.01 -17.07 13.08
N ARG A 236 -12.57 -18.22 12.70
CA ARG A 236 -13.39 -19.07 13.60
C ARG A 236 -12.58 -19.72 14.71
N GLU A 237 -11.30 -19.98 14.45
CA GLU A 237 -10.36 -20.60 15.41
C GLU A 237 -9.50 -19.56 16.14
N LYS A 238 -9.89 -18.28 16.12
CA LYS A 238 -9.12 -17.16 16.72
C LYS A 238 -7.68 -17.08 16.22
N LEU A 239 -7.52 -17.19 14.90
CA LEU A 239 -6.25 -16.97 14.19
C LEU A 239 -5.69 -15.55 14.44
N VAL A 240 -6.58 -14.57 14.59
CA VAL A 240 -6.28 -13.16 14.84
C VAL A 240 -7.09 -12.66 16.02
N GLU A 241 -6.40 -12.13 17.02
CA GLU A 241 -7.01 -11.52 18.22
C GLU A 241 -6.89 -10.00 18.21
N ASP A 242 -5.87 -9.46 17.52
CA ASP A 242 -5.63 -8.02 17.43
C ASP A 242 -5.53 -7.59 15.96
N VAL A 243 -6.32 -6.59 15.58
CA VAL A 243 -6.31 -6.00 14.23
C VAL A 243 -6.18 -4.48 14.27
N ILE A 244 -5.31 -3.93 13.41
CA ILE A 244 -5.21 -2.50 13.14
C ILE A 244 -5.72 -2.25 11.72
N LEU A 245 -6.77 -1.45 11.59
CA LEU A 245 -7.35 -1.05 10.32
C LEU A 245 -6.93 0.39 10.02
N VAL A 246 -6.07 0.53 9.02
CA VAL A 246 -5.42 1.79 8.65
C VAL A 246 -6.14 2.38 7.44
N SER A 247 -6.85 3.49 7.63
CA SER A 247 -7.63 4.15 6.60
C SER A 247 -8.49 3.19 5.75
N PRO A 248 -9.20 2.23 6.37
CA PRO A 248 -9.88 1.15 5.63
C PRO A 248 -10.95 1.69 4.68
N MET A 249 -11.06 1.05 3.53
CA MET A 249 -12.12 1.32 2.56
C MET A 249 -13.45 0.68 3.03
N GLY A 250 -14.58 1.31 2.70
CA GLY A 250 -15.90 0.69 2.83
C GLY A 250 -16.40 0.55 4.27
N THR A 251 -16.00 1.46 5.17
CA THR A 251 -16.44 1.45 6.57
C THR A 251 -17.87 1.92 6.78
N GLU A 252 -18.43 2.67 5.84
CA GLU A 252 -19.74 3.25 5.92
C GLU A 252 -20.65 2.81 4.77
N SER A 253 -21.96 2.84 5.04
CA SER A 253 -22.94 2.62 4.01
C SER A 253 -23.04 3.83 3.08
N SER A 254 -23.33 3.57 1.81
CA SER A 254 -23.39 4.58 0.77
C SER A 254 -24.45 4.26 -0.27
N GLN A 255 -24.66 5.18 -1.22
CA GLN A 255 -25.50 4.96 -2.39
C GLN A 255 -25.08 3.76 -3.26
N ALA A 256 -23.80 3.32 -3.17
CA ALA A 256 -23.30 2.15 -3.89
C ALA A 256 -23.61 0.82 -3.19
N SER A 257 -24.03 0.84 -1.91
CA SER A 257 -24.28 -0.38 -1.12
C SER A 257 -25.46 -1.19 -1.66
N LEU A 258 -25.25 -2.50 -1.83
CA LEU A 258 -26.23 -3.47 -2.33
C LEU A 258 -27.11 -4.08 -1.23
N ILE A 259 -26.72 -3.94 0.04
CA ILE A 259 -27.40 -4.56 1.22
C ILE A 259 -28.10 -3.52 2.11
N ASN A 260 -28.21 -2.31 1.56
CA ASN A 260 -28.46 -1.02 2.20
C ASN A 260 -29.67 -0.89 3.13
N ASP A 261 -29.50 -0.10 4.19
CA ASP A 261 -30.56 0.61 4.90
C ASP A 261 -30.46 2.12 4.60
N LYS A 262 -31.50 2.67 3.95
CA LYS A 262 -31.51 4.05 3.44
C LYS A 262 -31.31 5.12 4.53
N GLN A 263 -31.57 4.81 5.79
CA GLN A 263 -31.48 5.79 6.89
C GLN A 263 -30.03 6.14 7.30
N TYR A 264 -29.04 5.31 6.93
CA TYR A 264 -27.64 5.48 7.31
C TYR A 264 -26.73 5.81 6.11
N GLN A 265 -27.32 6.14 4.95
CA GLN A 265 -26.57 6.55 3.77
C GLN A 265 -25.99 7.95 3.96
N VAL A 266 -24.67 8.04 4.12
CA VAL A 266 -23.95 9.32 4.08
C VAL A 266 -22.72 9.15 3.22
N ASN A 267 -22.67 9.85 2.07
CA ASN A 267 -21.44 9.92 1.28
C ASN A 267 -20.58 11.07 1.82
N LEU A 268 -19.50 10.73 2.51
CA LEU A 268 -18.51 11.70 3.01
C LEU A 268 -17.16 11.58 2.29
N HIS A 269 -17.09 10.84 1.19
CA HIS A 269 -15.87 10.76 0.41
C HIS A 269 -15.64 12.08 -0.33
N ASN A 270 -14.51 12.73 -0.03
CA ASN A 270 -13.98 13.79 -0.87
C ASN A 270 -13.33 13.19 -2.13
N ASP A 271 -12.93 14.02 -3.10
CA ASP A 271 -12.35 13.57 -4.37
C ASP A 271 -11.24 12.50 -4.14
N PRO A 272 -11.49 11.23 -4.52
CA PRO A 272 -10.58 10.12 -4.24
C PRO A 272 -9.26 10.23 -5.02
N PHE A 273 -9.23 11.06 -6.07
CA PHE A 273 -8.03 11.35 -6.83
C PHE A 273 -7.30 12.59 -6.31
N GLY A 274 -7.74 13.18 -5.19
CA GLY A 274 -7.15 14.37 -4.57
C GLY A 274 -5.64 14.24 -4.32
N GLU A 275 -5.13 13.04 -3.99
CA GLU A 275 -3.67 12.81 -3.87
C GLU A 275 -2.93 12.80 -5.23
N LEU A 276 -3.61 12.48 -6.32
CA LEU A 276 -3.09 12.61 -7.69
C LEU A 276 -3.28 14.03 -8.24
N HIS A 277 -4.20 14.81 -7.67
CA HIS A 277 -4.25 16.24 -7.88
C HIS A 277 -3.01 16.86 -7.23
N PHE A 278 -2.07 17.28 -8.07
CA PHE A 278 -0.85 17.94 -7.63
C PHE A 278 -1.14 19.36 -7.11
N GLU A 279 -2.01 19.53 -6.11
CA GLU A 279 -2.23 20.83 -5.49
C GLU A 279 -1.01 21.25 -4.67
N THR A 280 -0.60 22.51 -4.84
CA THR A 280 0.44 23.16 -4.07
C THR A 280 -0.17 23.72 -2.79
N LYS A 281 0.53 23.56 -1.67
CA LYS A 281 0.33 24.48 -0.54
C LYS A 281 0.92 25.82 -0.98
N GLU A 282 0.08 26.84 -0.94
CA GLU A 282 0.37 28.22 -1.34
C GLU A 282 0.45 28.39 -2.87
N GLY A 283 -0.33 29.35 -3.39
CA GLY A 283 -0.56 29.61 -4.83
C GLY A 283 0.65 30.14 -5.59
N GLU A 284 1.83 29.58 -5.36
CA GLU A 284 2.98 29.71 -6.24
C GLU A 284 2.95 28.56 -7.26
N ASP A 285 2.86 28.92 -8.53
CA ASP A 285 3.04 27.99 -9.64
C ASP A 285 4.35 27.23 -9.45
N ILE A 286 4.28 25.89 -9.44
CA ILE A 286 5.48 25.08 -9.61
C ILE A 286 6.15 25.59 -10.88
N ILE A 287 7.39 26.06 -10.77
CA ILE A 287 8.25 26.25 -11.93
C ILE A 287 8.55 24.86 -12.48
N VAL A 288 7.59 24.38 -13.27
CA VAL A 288 7.67 23.21 -14.09
C VAL A 288 8.82 23.47 -15.05
N THR A 289 9.81 22.57 -15.09
CA THR A 289 10.94 22.67 -16.01
C THR A 289 10.45 22.99 -17.42
N GLU A 290 11.18 23.81 -18.20
CA GLU A 290 10.80 24.17 -19.58
C GLU A 290 10.41 22.93 -20.41
N GLU A 291 11.06 21.80 -20.15
CA GLU A 291 10.81 20.49 -20.77
C GLU A 291 9.37 19.97 -20.53
N LEU A 292 8.87 20.04 -19.30
CA LEU A 292 7.53 19.55 -18.98
C LEU A 292 6.46 20.58 -19.37
N THR A 293 6.77 21.88 -19.30
CA THR A 293 5.90 22.94 -19.81
C THR A 293 5.75 22.83 -21.33
N ALA A 294 6.83 22.57 -22.07
CA ALA A 294 6.79 22.33 -23.50
C ALA A 294 6.01 21.05 -23.85
N PHE A 295 6.18 19.97 -23.07
CA PHE A 295 5.39 18.75 -23.21
C PHE A 295 3.89 19.02 -23.02
N TRP A 296 3.47 19.59 -21.89
CA TRP A 296 2.05 19.90 -21.63
C TRP A 296 1.48 20.93 -22.60
N LYS A 297 2.30 21.83 -23.16
CA LYS A 297 1.88 22.76 -24.20
C LYS A 297 1.68 22.07 -25.55
N ALA A 298 2.40 20.98 -25.81
CA ALA A 298 2.27 20.14 -27.00
C ALA A 298 1.12 19.11 -26.89
N ILE A 299 0.87 18.56 -25.70
CA ILE A 299 -0.17 17.53 -25.48
C ILE A 299 -1.47 18.07 -24.85
N GLY A 300 -1.49 19.35 -24.47
CA GLY A 300 -2.52 19.96 -23.63
C GLY A 300 -2.28 19.65 -22.15
N GLN A 301 -2.43 20.65 -21.26
CA GLN A 301 -2.37 20.43 -19.82
C GLN A 301 -3.31 19.27 -19.43
N PRO A 302 -2.91 18.36 -18.52
CA PRO A 302 -3.75 17.25 -18.12
C PRO A 302 -4.89 17.84 -17.31
N LYS A 303 -6.02 18.10 -17.96
CA LYS A 303 -7.28 18.22 -17.24
C LYS A 303 -7.64 16.79 -16.87
N PHE A 304 -7.69 16.49 -15.57
CA PHE A 304 -8.20 15.20 -15.12
C PHE A 304 -9.53 14.92 -15.84
N PRO A 305 -9.75 13.67 -16.28
CA PRO A 305 -11.00 13.31 -16.94
C PRO A 305 -12.18 13.77 -16.10
N LYS A 306 -13.13 14.51 -16.71
CA LYS A 306 -14.41 14.82 -16.07
C LYS A 306 -15.01 13.52 -15.51
N SER A 307 -15.73 13.59 -14.37
CA SER A 307 -16.28 12.41 -13.68
C SER A 307 -16.91 11.36 -14.61
N TRP A 308 -17.62 11.78 -15.65
CA TRP A 308 -18.24 10.89 -16.65
C TRP A 308 -17.23 10.00 -17.42
N ILE A 309 -16.00 10.47 -17.68
CA ILE A 309 -14.96 9.67 -18.36
C ILE A 309 -14.42 8.62 -17.39
N VAL A 310 -14.17 8.98 -16.13
CA VAL A 310 -13.74 8.05 -15.08
C VAL A 310 -14.81 6.99 -14.85
N GLU A 311 -16.08 7.40 -14.75
CA GLU A 311 -17.25 6.53 -14.66
C GLU A 311 -17.33 5.58 -15.85
N LYS A 312 -17.14 6.09 -17.08
CA LYS A 312 -17.18 5.26 -18.29
C LYS A 312 -16.06 4.22 -18.32
N LEU A 313 -14.85 4.58 -17.94
CA LEU A 313 -13.71 3.67 -17.85
C LEU A 313 -13.95 2.57 -16.82
N TRP A 314 -14.42 2.96 -15.63
CA TRP A 314 -14.78 2.04 -14.56
C TRP A 314 -15.85 1.04 -15.01
N SER A 315 -16.86 1.51 -15.75
CA SER A 315 -17.92 0.66 -16.32
C SER A 315 -17.40 -0.35 -17.35
N THR A 316 -16.23 -0.10 -17.94
CA THR A 316 -15.55 -1.02 -18.87
C THR A 316 -14.52 -1.92 -18.19
N ASN A 317 -14.43 -1.90 -16.86
CA ASN A 317 -13.41 -2.61 -16.05
C ASN A 317 -11.97 -2.15 -16.34
N ARG A 318 -11.79 -0.89 -16.76
CA ARG A 318 -10.48 -0.27 -16.98
C ARG A 318 -10.18 0.73 -15.89
N SER A 319 -8.99 0.63 -15.29
CA SER A 319 -8.56 1.57 -14.27
C SER A 319 -8.00 2.86 -14.90
N PRO A 320 -7.98 3.99 -14.17
CA PRO A 320 -7.26 5.18 -14.58
C PRO A 320 -5.75 4.95 -14.82
N PHE A 321 -5.15 3.92 -14.20
CA PHE A 321 -3.71 3.60 -14.34
C PHE A 321 -3.39 2.85 -15.62
N GLU A 322 -4.31 2.01 -16.12
CA GLU A 322 -4.20 1.41 -17.45
C GLU A 322 -4.02 2.50 -18.53
N ILE A 323 -4.65 3.67 -18.33
CA ILE A 323 -4.49 4.83 -19.21
C ILE A 323 -3.14 5.50 -19.02
N LEU A 324 -2.68 5.68 -17.77
CA LEU A 324 -1.35 6.26 -17.51
C LEU A 324 -0.23 5.41 -18.13
N GLN A 325 -0.36 4.09 -18.13
CA GLN A 325 0.57 3.19 -18.82
C GLN A 325 0.56 3.35 -20.35
N CYS A 326 -0.57 3.76 -20.94
CA CYS A 326 -0.67 4.01 -22.39
C CYS A 326 0.21 5.19 -22.87
N PHE A 327 0.67 6.06 -21.96
CA PHE A 327 1.65 7.11 -22.28
C PHE A 327 3.06 6.57 -22.56
N GLY A 328 3.26 5.25 -22.44
CA GLY A 328 4.46 4.55 -22.89
C GLY A 328 5.73 5.11 -22.21
N PRO A 329 6.72 5.60 -22.98
CA PRO A 329 7.98 6.05 -22.42
C PRO A 329 7.88 7.28 -21.51
N PHE A 330 6.74 7.98 -21.45
CA PHE A 330 6.52 9.11 -20.55
C PHE A 330 5.93 8.71 -19.20
N TYR A 331 5.45 7.46 -19.05
CA TYR A 331 4.78 7.00 -17.84
C TYR A 331 5.68 7.10 -16.60
N SER A 332 6.94 6.64 -16.70
CA SER A 332 7.92 6.73 -15.58
C SER A 332 8.14 8.18 -15.15
N LYS A 333 8.27 9.11 -16.11
CA LYS A 333 8.42 10.55 -15.84
C LYS A 333 7.23 11.08 -15.02
N ILE A 334 5.98 10.77 -15.43
CA ILE A 334 4.77 11.20 -14.71
C ILE A 334 4.76 10.66 -13.28
N LEU A 335 5.01 9.36 -13.11
CA LEU A 335 5.06 8.72 -11.80
C LEU A 335 6.18 9.27 -10.91
N SER A 336 7.30 9.69 -11.50
CA SER A 336 8.42 10.26 -10.75
C SER A 336 8.04 11.58 -10.07
N PHE A 337 7.17 12.42 -10.65
CA PHE A 337 6.73 13.63 -9.98
C PHE A 337 5.98 13.32 -8.68
N TRP A 338 5.13 12.28 -8.70
CA TRP A 338 4.44 11.82 -7.50
C TRP A 338 5.44 11.31 -6.45
N SER A 339 6.36 10.43 -6.85
CA SER A 339 7.39 9.88 -5.94
C SER A 339 8.25 11.00 -5.33
N PHE A 340 8.80 11.89 -6.15
CA PHE A 340 9.67 12.97 -5.67
C PHE A 340 8.93 13.98 -4.80
N LYS A 341 7.65 14.31 -5.10
CA LYS A 341 6.85 15.20 -4.26
C LYS A 341 6.53 14.55 -2.91
N ARG A 342 6.10 13.28 -2.90
CA ARG A 342 5.71 12.55 -1.68
C ARG A 342 6.89 12.38 -0.71
N PHE A 343 8.09 12.17 -1.24
CA PHE A 343 9.29 11.90 -0.45
C PHE A 343 10.23 13.10 -0.27
N LYS A 344 9.83 14.30 -0.72
CA LYS A 344 10.62 15.54 -0.57
C LYS A 344 10.90 15.93 0.88
N ASN A 345 10.02 15.55 1.80
CA ASN A 345 10.14 15.91 3.23
C ASN A 345 11.19 15.11 4.00
N PHE A 346 11.97 14.24 3.32
CA PHE A 346 13.00 13.41 3.96
C PHE A 346 14.35 14.12 4.11
N GLY A 347 14.52 15.31 3.51
CA GLY A 347 15.79 16.04 3.48
C GLY A 347 16.15 16.49 2.07
N ASN A 348 17.22 17.26 1.93
CA ASN A 348 17.73 17.76 0.65
C ASN A 348 19.18 17.28 0.37
N ASP A 349 19.63 16.20 1.00
CA ASP A 349 20.96 15.64 0.76
C ASP A 349 20.99 14.60 -0.38
N SER A 350 22.20 14.20 -0.78
CA SER A 350 22.42 13.21 -1.84
C SER A 350 21.79 11.85 -1.52
N ASP A 351 21.82 11.46 -0.24
CA ASP A 351 21.34 10.17 0.23
C ASP A 351 19.81 10.11 0.16
N THR A 352 19.13 11.21 0.48
CA THR A 352 17.70 11.39 0.29
C THR A 352 17.33 11.29 -1.18
N THR A 353 18.09 11.93 -2.07
CA THR A 353 17.81 11.88 -3.51
C THR A 353 17.94 10.47 -4.08
N ASP A 354 18.97 9.72 -3.66
CA ASP A 354 19.16 8.32 -4.05
C ASP A 354 18.05 7.41 -3.52
N MET A 355 17.62 7.60 -2.27
CA MET A 355 16.47 6.92 -1.68
C MET A 355 15.19 7.17 -2.49
N ILE A 356 14.88 8.43 -2.80
CA ILE A 356 13.70 8.80 -3.60
C ILE A 356 13.75 8.11 -4.97
N ARG A 357 14.92 8.05 -5.61
CA ARG A 357 15.11 7.35 -6.89
C ARG A 357 14.87 5.85 -6.76
N LYS A 358 15.36 5.19 -5.71
CA LYS A 358 15.10 3.77 -5.47
C LYS A 358 13.61 3.49 -5.23
N LEU A 359 12.94 4.38 -4.51
CA LEU A 359 11.52 4.27 -4.26
C LEU A 359 10.68 4.52 -5.53
N HIS A 360 11.09 5.47 -6.37
CA HIS A 360 10.55 5.64 -7.71
C HIS A 360 10.74 4.38 -8.56
N ASN A 361 11.96 3.83 -8.61
CA ASN A 361 12.24 2.61 -9.38
C ASN A 361 11.41 1.43 -8.90
N TYR A 362 11.24 1.29 -7.59
CA TYR A 362 10.35 0.29 -6.99
C TYR A 362 8.91 0.52 -7.45
N SER A 363 8.36 1.72 -7.23
CA SER A 363 7.00 2.10 -7.60
C SER A 363 6.73 1.86 -9.08
N TYR A 364 7.64 2.29 -9.95
CA TYR A 364 7.56 2.03 -11.38
C TYR A 364 7.61 0.53 -11.69
N SER A 365 8.49 -0.24 -11.05
CA SER A 365 8.60 -1.68 -11.30
C SER A 365 7.35 -2.48 -10.94
N ILE A 366 6.57 -2.05 -9.94
CA ILE A 366 5.31 -2.70 -9.53
C ILE A 366 4.12 -2.19 -10.33
N PHE A 367 4.07 -0.89 -10.62
CA PHE A 367 2.96 -0.27 -11.34
C PHE A 367 3.10 -0.35 -12.85
N ASN A 368 4.26 -0.74 -13.37
CA ASN A 368 4.49 -1.01 -14.80
C ASN A 368 4.47 -2.53 -15.07
N GLN A 369 3.57 -3.25 -14.41
CA GLN A 369 3.27 -4.65 -14.69
C GLN A 369 1.85 -4.77 -15.24
N TYR A 370 1.48 -5.99 -15.65
CA TYR A 370 0.15 -6.31 -16.15
C TYR A 370 -0.93 -5.90 -15.14
N GLN A 371 -1.76 -4.96 -15.54
CA GLN A 371 -2.95 -4.58 -14.80
C GLN A 371 -4.05 -5.58 -15.12
N GLY A 372 -4.07 -6.63 -14.32
CA GLY A 372 -4.92 -7.79 -14.53
C GLY A 372 -5.97 -7.94 -13.44
N SER A 373 -5.87 -9.06 -12.76
CA SER A 373 -6.87 -9.50 -11.79
C SER A 373 -7.10 -8.54 -10.63
N GLY A 374 -6.04 -7.96 -10.05
CA GLY A 374 -6.18 -7.04 -8.91
C GLY A 374 -7.01 -5.81 -9.24
N GLU A 375 -6.64 -5.08 -10.30
CA GLU A 375 -7.35 -3.86 -10.70
C GLU A 375 -8.76 -4.15 -11.21
N VAL A 376 -8.91 -5.18 -12.05
CA VAL A 376 -10.22 -5.57 -12.58
C VAL A 376 -11.17 -5.97 -11.45
N ALA A 377 -10.70 -6.76 -10.48
CA ALA A 377 -11.49 -7.13 -9.30
C ALA A 377 -11.88 -5.90 -8.47
N THR A 378 -10.97 -4.94 -8.31
CA THR A 378 -11.23 -3.69 -7.58
C THR A 378 -12.40 -2.93 -8.20
N THR A 379 -12.49 -2.84 -9.53
CA THR A 379 -13.64 -2.20 -10.21
C THR A 379 -14.99 -2.86 -9.91
N ARG A 380 -14.96 -4.12 -9.43
CA ARG A 380 -16.15 -4.86 -9.04
C ARG A 380 -16.47 -4.77 -7.57
N LEU A 381 -15.50 -4.51 -6.69
CA LEU A 381 -15.70 -4.29 -5.25
C LEU A 381 -16.24 -2.87 -4.94
N ILE A 382 -15.77 -1.87 -5.69
CA ILE A 382 -16.12 -0.45 -5.49
C ILE A 382 -16.70 0.19 -6.75
N ASN A 383 -17.37 1.34 -6.59
CA ASN A 383 -17.68 2.24 -7.69
C ASN A 383 -16.50 3.19 -8.00
N HIS A 384 -16.68 4.08 -8.98
CA HIS A 384 -15.67 5.05 -9.41
C HIS A 384 -15.37 6.16 -8.37
N GLU A 385 -16.19 6.26 -7.32
CA GLU A 385 -16.01 7.16 -6.17
C GLU A 385 -15.34 6.43 -5.00
N ILE A 386 -14.85 5.21 -5.20
CA ILE A 386 -14.23 4.35 -4.17
C ILE A 386 -15.22 3.91 -3.07
N LEU A 387 -16.52 3.95 -3.38
CA LEU A 387 -17.57 3.46 -2.49
C LEU A 387 -17.75 1.95 -2.62
N ALA A 388 -17.68 1.23 -1.49
CA ALA A 388 -17.86 -0.21 -1.44
C ALA A 388 -19.30 -0.63 -1.77
N LYS A 389 -19.43 -1.69 -2.57
CA LYS A 389 -20.74 -2.30 -2.89
C LYS A 389 -21.28 -3.15 -1.75
N LEU A 390 -20.41 -3.69 -0.89
CA LEU A 390 -20.76 -4.41 0.34
C LEU A 390 -19.98 -3.82 1.54
N PRO A 391 -20.38 -2.64 2.05
CA PRO A 391 -19.73 -2.00 3.19
C PRO A 391 -19.65 -2.89 4.42
N ILE A 392 -18.58 -2.74 5.19
CA ILE A 392 -18.27 -3.62 6.33
C ILE A 392 -19.21 -3.38 7.52
N CYS A 393 -19.66 -2.13 7.73
CA CYS A 393 -20.62 -1.79 8.79
C CYS A 393 -21.95 -2.54 8.67
N ASP A 394 -22.36 -2.89 7.44
CA ASP A 394 -23.65 -3.51 7.15
C ASP A 394 -23.60 -5.05 7.22
N ARG A 395 -22.46 -5.63 7.66
CA ARG A 395 -22.14 -7.06 7.49
C ARG A 395 -21.97 -7.83 8.80
N GLY A 396 -22.49 -7.29 9.91
CA GLY A 396 -22.40 -7.94 11.23
C GLY A 396 -20.98 -7.97 11.80
N LEU A 397 -20.09 -7.08 11.33
CA LEU A 397 -18.71 -7.02 11.81
C LEU A 397 -18.64 -6.69 13.31
N VAL A 398 -19.50 -5.79 13.79
CA VAL A 398 -19.55 -5.37 15.20
C VAL A 398 -19.86 -6.58 16.09
N GLU A 399 -20.93 -7.31 15.78
CA GLU A 399 -21.28 -8.54 16.48
C GLU A 399 -20.14 -9.56 16.43
N PHE A 400 -19.54 -9.76 15.26
CA PHE A 400 -18.44 -10.71 15.10
C PHE A 400 -17.22 -10.35 15.94
N PHE A 401 -16.82 -9.08 16.02
CA PHE A 401 -15.67 -8.63 16.81
C PHE A 401 -15.93 -8.82 18.30
N ILE A 402 -17.15 -8.55 18.76
CA ILE A 402 -17.56 -8.76 20.16
C ILE A 402 -17.57 -10.25 20.49
N ASP A 403 -18.28 -11.06 19.70
CA ASP A 403 -18.46 -12.49 19.98
C ASP A 403 -17.13 -13.26 19.92
N SER A 404 -16.20 -12.80 19.08
CA SER A 404 -14.88 -13.41 18.91
C SER A 404 -13.81 -12.85 19.84
N ASP A 405 -14.11 -11.78 20.58
CA ASP A 405 -13.17 -11.03 21.44
C ASP A 405 -11.95 -10.51 20.65
N ILE A 406 -12.21 -9.88 19.50
CA ILE A 406 -11.17 -9.30 18.63
C ILE A 406 -10.96 -7.84 19.03
N ARG A 407 -9.76 -7.49 19.48
CA ARG A 407 -9.37 -6.10 19.70
C ARG A 407 -9.14 -5.43 18.36
N SER A 408 -9.72 -4.24 18.17
CA SER A 408 -9.57 -3.48 16.93
C SER A 408 -9.13 -2.04 17.15
N LEU A 409 -8.13 -1.58 16.41
CA LEU A 409 -7.73 -0.18 16.35
C LEU A 409 -8.02 0.38 14.95
N TRP A 410 -8.76 1.47 14.89
CA TRP A 410 -9.10 2.18 13.65
C TRP A 410 -8.26 3.44 13.57
N VAL A 411 -7.40 3.55 12.55
CA VAL A 411 -6.43 4.65 12.43
C VAL A 411 -6.62 5.40 11.12
N TYR A 412 -6.74 6.71 11.17
CA TYR A 412 -6.85 7.57 9.98
C TYR A 412 -5.84 8.72 10.03
N GLY A 413 -5.49 9.29 8.88
CA GLY A 413 -4.72 10.53 8.83
C GLY A 413 -5.60 11.77 9.06
N GLU A 414 -5.04 12.82 9.64
CA GLU A 414 -5.70 14.13 9.78
C GLU A 414 -6.24 14.69 8.44
N LYS A 415 -5.54 14.41 7.34
CA LYS A 415 -5.86 14.87 5.98
C LYS A 415 -6.21 13.72 5.05
N ASP A 416 -6.77 12.66 5.61
CA ASP A 416 -7.21 11.49 4.85
C ASP A 416 -8.44 11.83 3.98
N TRP A 417 -8.47 11.30 2.77
CA TRP A 417 -9.59 11.43 1.85
C TRP A 417 -10.63 10.32 2.06
N MET A 418 -10.27 9.27 2.81
CA MET A 418 -11.23 8.30 3.33
C MET A 418 -12.01 8.87 4.50
N ASN A 419 -13.28 8.48 4.59
CA ASN A 419 -14.16 8.89 5.67
C ASN A 419 -13.83 8.17 6.97
N SER A 420 -13.30 8.92 7.95
CA SER A 420 -12.98 8.39 9.27
C SER A 420 -14.22 8.13 10.15
N ASN A 421 -15.35 8.78 9.86
CA ASN A 421 -16.56 8.64 10.68
C ASN A 421 -17.14 7.22 10.65
N GLY A 422 -16.94 6.47 9.56
CA GLY A 422 -17.36 5.07 9.47
C GLY A 422 -16.62 4.18 10.47
N GLY A 423 -15.29 4.27 10.49
CA GLY A 423 -14.45 3.56 11.46
C GLY A 423 -14.72 3.98 12.90
N GLN A 424 -14.89 5.29 13.15
CA GLN A 424 -15.27 5.82 14.46
C GLN A 424 -16.60 5.23 14.93
N TYR A 425 -17.62 5.25 14.07
CA TYR A 425 -18.95 4.71 14.39
C TYR A 425 -18.85 3.22 14.75
N ILE A 426 -18.14 2.41 13.96
CA ILE A 426 -17.98 0.97 14.25
C ILE A 426 -17.31 0.77 15.61
N SER A 427 -16.22 1.50 15.88
CA SER A 427 -15.51 1.45 17.17
C SER A 427 -16.43 1.79 18.35
N GLU A 428 -17.23 2.86 18.22
CA GLU A 428 -18.22 3.25 19.22
C GLU A 428 -19.30 2.17 19.44
N GLN A 429 -19.78 1.53 18.38
CA GLN A 429 -20.77 0.45 18.50
C GLN A 429 -20.21 -0.78 19.23
N ILE A 430 -18.95 -1.14 18.97
CA ILE A 430 -18.25 -2.22 19.68
C ILE A 430 -18.17 -1.86 21.18
N ASN A 431 -17.68 -0.66 21.49
CA ASN A 431 -17.45 -0.21 22.86
C ASN A 431 -18.73 0.00 23.69
N LYS A 432 -19.87 0.26 23.05
CA LYS A 432 -21.19 0.29 23.73
C LYS A 432 -21.57 -1.06 24.34
N ARG A 433 -21.11 -2.16 23.75
CA ARG A 433 -21.43 -3.52 24.19
C ARG A 433 -20.29 -4.15 25.01
N THR A 434 -19.04 -3.91 24.60
CA THR A 434 -17.84 -4.37 25.31
C THR A 434 -16.81 -3.25 25.39
N HIS A 435 -16.79 -2.54 26.51
CA HIS A 435 -15.92 -1.37 26.70
C HIS A 435 -14.44 -1.74 26.60
N GLY A 436 -13.68 -1.00 25.80
CA GLY A 436 -12.22 -1.16 25.65
C GLY A 436 -11.80 -2.26 24.67
N LEU A 437 -12.75 -2.81 23.89
CA LEU A 437 -12.46 -3.78 22.83
C LEU A 437 -12.07 -3.11 21.51
N SER A 438 -12.38 -1.81 21.34
CA SER A 438 -11.98 -1.05 20.16
C SER A 438 -11.42 0.32 20.50
N ASP A 439 -10.44 0.77 19.73
CA ASP A 439 -9.84 2.10 19.83
C ASP A 439 -9.94 2.82 18.47
N PHE A 440 -9.98 4.16 18.49
CA PHE A 440 -10.01 5.00 17.28
C PHE A 440 -9.01 6.14 17.43
N GLU A 441 -8.17 6.35 16.43
CA GLU A 441 -7.08 7.32 16.47
C GLU A 441 -6.93 8.09 15.15
N ILE A 442 -6.60 9.38 15.27
CA ILE A 442 -6.24 10.26 14.15
C ILE A 442 -4.76 10.60 14.26
N VAL A 443 -4.01 10.34 13.19
CA VAL A 443 -2.58 10.66 13.11
C VAL A 443 -2.38 12.05 12.50
N ASP A 444 -1.81 12.95 13.31
CA ASP A 444 -1.48 14.31 12.90
C ASP A 444 -0.48 14.34 11.74
N ASN A 445 -0.64 15.34 10.86
CA ASN A 445 0.25 15.59 9.71
C ASN A 445 0.36 14.40 8.74
N ALA A 446 -0.66 13.55 8.69
CA ALA A 446 -0.74 12.41 7.79
C ALA A 446 -1.98 12.46 6.89
N GLY A 447 -1.84 11.95 5.66
CA GLY A 447 -2.95 11.65 4.75
C GLY A 447 -3.28 10.15 4.76
N HIS A 448 -3.68 9.62 3.61
CA HIS A 448 -4.13 8.23 3.48
C HIS A 448 -3.03 7.18 3.69
N HIS A 449 -1.78 7.55 3.40
CA HIS A 449 -0.61 6.69 3.64
C HIS A 449 0.11 7.12 4.93
N LEU A 450 -0.62 7.15 6.05
CA LEU A 450 -0.12 7.67 7.33
C LEU A 450 1.15 6.98 7.85
N TYR A 451 1.33 5.71 7.52
CA TYR A 451 2.52 4.93 7.84
C TYR A 451 3.78 5.40 7.08
N LEU A 452 3.62 6.15 5.98
CA LEU A 452 4.69 6.84 5.25
C LEU A 452 4.85 8.30 5.69
N ASP A 453 3.72 9.00 5.88
CA ASP A 453 3.67 10.44 6.17
C ASP A 453 4.15 10.75 7.58
N ASN A 454 3.69 9.98 8.58
CA ASN A 454 4.11 10.10 9.97
C ASN A 454 4.43 8.71 10.57
N PRO A 455 5.52 8.06 10.11
CA PRO A 455 5.88 6.71 10.51
C PRO A 455 6.17 6.60 12.01
N LYS A 456 6.66 7.67 12.64
CA LYS A 456 6.96 7.66 14.08
C LYS A 456 5.67 7.46 14.89
N ALA A 457 4.67 8.31 14.69
CA ALA A 457 3.40 8.21 15.40
C ALA A 457 2.70 6.88 15.09
N PHE A 458 2.70 6.46 13.82
CA PHE A 458 2.12 5.18 13.44
C PHE A 458 2.82 3.99 14.13
N ASN A 459 4.16 3.97 14.16
CA ASN A 459 4.90 2.89 14.80
C ASN A 459 4.64 2.82 16.32
N GLU A 460 4.53 3.97 16.98
CA GLU A 460 4.19 4.06 18.41
C GLU A 460 2.79 3.46 18.66
N LEU A 461 1.79 3.84 17.87
CA LEU A 461 0.43 3.27 17.95
C LEU A 461 0.43 1.74 17.76
N VAL A 462 1.15 1.23 16.76
CA VAL A 462 1.24 -0.22 16.49
C VAL A 462 1.85 -0.95 17.69
N ILE A 463 2.95 -0.43 18.22
CA ILE A 463 3.67 -1.04 19.35
C ILE A 463 2.80 -1.07 20.60
N ASP A 464 2.11 0.03 20.89
CA ASP A 464 1.30 0.18 22.10
C ASP A 464 0.04 -0.69 22.03
N PHE A 465 -0.70 -0.64 20.91
CA PHE A 465 -1.94 -1.40 20.75
C PHE A 465 -1.71 -2.91 20.78
N PHE A 466 -0.67 -3.38 20.07
CA PHE A 466 -0.28 -4.78 20.07
C PHE A 466 0.49 -5.20 21.32
N ARG A 467 0.79 -4.28 22.26
CA ARG A 467 1.50 -4.57 23.51
C ARG A 467 2.83 -5.29 23.27
N LEU A 468 3.65 -4.70 22.39
CA LEU A 468 4.93 -5.29 21.97
C LEU A 468 6.11 -4.90 22.88
N ARG A 469 5.86 -4.17 23.97
CA ARG A 469 6.85 -3.71 24.95
C ARG A 469 6.51 -4.18 26.35
#